data_AF-A0A261VT78-F1
#
_entry.id   AF-A0A261VT78-F1
#
_cell.length_a   1.000
_cell.length_b   1.000
_cell.length_c   1.000
_cell.angle_alpha   90.00
_cell.angle_beta   90.00
_cell.angle_gamma   90.00
#
_symmetry.space_group_name_H-M   'P 1'
#
loop_
_entity.id
_entity.type
_entity.pdbx_description
1 polymer ?
#
loop_
_entity_poly.entity_id
_entity_poly.type
_entity_poly.pdbx_seq_one_letter_code
_entity_poly.pdbx_strand_id
1 'polypeptide(L)'
;PAWAKQAWHHWCEQAEQSGIAPLNTFAQRLKGYLHGILARCRHRLNTSIVEGINNTIKAIKRRAYGYRDQEYFFLKIRAAFPGNAQ
;
A
#
# COMPACT_ATOMS: atom_id res chain seq x y z
N PRO A 1 17.07 -7.89 -4.92
CA PRO A 1 18.37 -7.79 -5.66
C PRO A 1 19.47 -7.26 -4.73
N ALA A 2 20.74 -7.61 -4.93
CA ALA A 2 21.84 -7.14 -4.07
C ALA A 2 21.99 -5.61 -4.10
N TRP A 3 21.91 -5.01 -5.30
CA TRP A 3 21.97 -3.55 -5.49
C TRP A 3 20.86 -2.79 -4.73
N ALA A 4 19.65 -3.35 -4.66
CA ALA A 4 18.52 -2.70 -4.00
C ALA A 4 18.67 -2.67 -2.48
N LYS A 5 19.32 -3.69 -1.89
CA LYS A 5 19.70 -3.65 -0.46
C LYS A 5 20.77 -2.61 -0.19
N GLN A 6 21.79 -2.53 -1.04
CA GLN A 6 22.86 -1.52 -0.90
C GLN A 6 22.31 -0.09 -1.01
N ALA A 7 21.45 0.18 -1.99
CA ALA A 7 20.78 1.47 -2.14
C ALA A 7 19.93 1.82 -0.92
N TRP A 8 19.22 0.83 -0.34
CA TRP A 8 18.47 1.02 0.89
C TRP A 8 19.35 1.40 2.08
N HIS A 9 20.46 0.68 2.29
CA HIS A 9 21.39 0.99 3.37
C HIS A 9 22.01 2.38 3.23
N HIS A 10 22.44 2.74 2.02
CA HIS A 10 22.97 4.07 1.73
C HIS A 10 21.95 5.17 2.00
N TRP A 11 20.69 4.97 1.61
CA TRP A 11 19.63 5.94 1.87
C TRP A 11 19.30 6.07 3.36
N CYS A 12 19.32 4.98 4.13
CA CYS A 12 19.16 5.05 5.59
C CYS A 12 20.28 5.86 6.25
N GLU A 13 21.51 5.66 5.81
CA GLU A 13 22.67 6.41 6.31
C GLU A 13 22.53 7.92 6.01
N GLN A 14 22.11 8.28 4.79
CA GLN A 14 21.80 9.67 4.44
C GLN A 14 20.65 10.24 5.27
N ALA A 15 19.59 9.46 5.53
CA ALA A 15 18.46 9.88 6.34
C ALA A 15 18.87 10.16 7.80
N GLU A 16 19.75 9.33 8.36
CA GLU A 16 20.30 9.52 9.71
C GLU A 16 21.23 10.75 9.76
N GLN A 17 22.10 10.93 8.76
CA GLN A 17 23.01 12.07 8.66
C GLN A 17 22.32 13.40 8.37
N SER A 18 21.11 13.39 7.81
CA SER A 18 20.36 14.61 7.47
C SER A 18 19.94 15.45 8.67
N GLY A 19 19.92 14.88 9.88
CA GLY A 19 19.40 15.54 11.09
C GLY A 19 17.89 15.77 11.09
N ILE A 20 17.16 15.32 10.05
CA ILE A 20 15.72 15.49 9.93
C ILE A 20 15.04 14.35 10.71
N ALA A 21 14.62 14.62 11.95
CA ALA A 21 13.99 13.62 12.82
C ALA A 21 12.77 12.89 12.20
N PRO A 22 11.87 13.57 11.44
CA PRO A 22 10.82 12.89 10.69
C PRO A 22 11.34 11.89 9.66
N LEU A 23 12.44 12.22 8.97
CA LEU A 23 13.03 11.38 7.93
C LEU A 23 13.69 10.14 8.52
N ASN A 24 14.42 10.30 9.63
CA ASN A 24 14.99 9.17 10.37
C ASN A 24 13.87 8.23 10.87
N THR A 25 12.82 8.79 11.49
CA THR A 25 11.66 8.01 11.94
C THR A 25 11.00 7.25 10.78
N PHE A 26 10.87 7.88 9.62
CA PHE A 26 10.34 7.26 8.42
C PHE A 26 11.22 6.10 7.94
N ALA A 27 12.55 6.29 7.90
CA ALA A 27 13.50 5.24 7.55
C ALA A 27 13.42 4.03 8.50
N GLN A 28 13.31 4.26 9.82
CA GLN A 28 13.15 3.18 10.80
C GLN A 28 11.85 2.39 10.58
N ARG A 29 10.73 3.09 10.33
CA ARG A 29 9.44 2.43 10.05
C ARG A 29 9.48 1.57 8.80
N LEU A 30 10.18 2.02 7.75
CA LEU A 30 10.28 1.26 6.52
C LEU A 30 11.11 -0.03 6.64
N LYS A 31 12.04 -0.14 7.61
CA LYS A 31 12.87 -1.35 7.80
C LYS A 31 12.02 -2.62 7.92
N GLY A 32 10.88 -2.56 8.61
CA GLY A 32 9.94 -3.68 8.74
C GLY A 32 9.28 -4.12 7.43
N TYR A 33 9.18 -3.24 6.45
CA TYR A 33 8.56 -3.49 5.14
C TYR A 33 9.58 -3.78 4.03
N LEU A 34 10.88 -3.71 4.34
CA LEU A 34 11.97 -3.79 3.37
C LEU A 34 11.90 -5.06 2.50
N HIS A 35 11.51 -6.19 3.09
CA HIS A 35 11.33 -7.44 2.34
C HIS A 35 10.34 -7.28 1.18
N GLY A 36 9.18 -6.66 1.42
CA GLY A 36 8.16 -6.41 0.39
C GLY A 36 8.62 -5.42 -0.67
N ILE A 37 9.34 -4.36 -0.26
CA ILE A 37 9.91 -3.35 -1.17
C ILE A 37 10.92 -4.00 -2.11
N LEU A 38 11.84 -4.83 -1.58
CA LEU A 38 12.83 -5.54 -2.37
C LEU A 38 12.22 -6.62 -3.26
N ALA A 39 11.14 -7.26 -2.81
CA ALA A 39 10.40 -8.22 -3.63
C ALA A 39 9.77 -7.54 -4.85
N ARG A 40 9.28 -6.30 -4.70
CA ARG A 40 8.77 -5.50 -5.82
C ARG A 40 9.85 -5.07 -6.82
N CYS A 41 11.10 -4.90 -6.39
CA CYS A 41 12.22 -4.70 -7.33
C CYS A 41 12.52 -5.95 -8.18
N ARG A 42 12.06 -7.14 -7.76
CA ARG A 42 12.26 -8.41 -8.48
C ARG A 42 11.04 -8.81 -9.32
N HIS A 43 9.84 -8.52 -8.83
CA HIS A 43 8.59 -8.86 -9.49
C HIS A 43 7.85 -7.59 -9.88
N ARG A 44 7.37 -7.47 -11.12
CA ARG A 44 6.51 -6.37 -11.58
C ARG A 44 5.09 -6.45 -10.99
N LEU A 45 4.99 -6.64 -9.67
CA LEU A 45 3.73 -6.48 -8.96
C LEU A 45 3.39 -4.98 -9.01
N ASN A 46 2.25 -4.61 -9.58
CA ASN A 46 1.74 -3.25 -9.47
C ASN A 46 0.60 -3.22 -8.46
N THR A 47 0.42 -2.09 -7.79
CA THR A 47 -0.70 -1.85 -6.87
C THR A 47 -1.93 -1.31 -7.60
N SER A 48 -1.85 -1.08 -8.91
CA SER A 48 -2.86 -0.37 -9.70
C SER A 48 -4.23 -1.04 -9.65
N ILE A 49 -4.29 -2.38 -9.68
CA ILE A 49 -5.56 -3.12 -9.59
C ILE A 49 -6.17 -2.97 -8.20
N VAL A 50 -5.37 -3.17 -7.15
CA VAL A 50 -5.82 -3.05 -5.75
C VAL A 50 -6.25 -1.61 -5.44
N GLU A 51 -5.52 -0.62 -5.97
CA GLU A 51 -5.88 0.80 -5.89
C GLU A 51 -7.19 1.10 -6.61
N GLY A 52 -7.39 0.53 -7.81
CA GLY A 52 -8.64 0.64 -8.56
C GLY A 52 -9.83 0.12 -7.76
N ILE A 53 -9.70 -1.08 -7.18
CA ILE A 53 -10.71 -1.67 -6.29
C ILE A 53 -11.00 -0.76 -5.10
N ASN A 54 -9.95 -0.27 -4.42
CA ASN A 54 -10.09 0.63 -3.29
C ASN A 54 -10.79 1.94 -3.66
N ASN A 55 -10.55 2.48 -4.85
CA ASN A 55 -11.20 3.70 -5.33
C ASN A 55 -12.70 3.47 -5.60
N THR A 56 -13.07 2.34 -6.19
CA THR A 56 -14.47 1.97 -6.37
C THR A 56 -15.18 1.77 -5.03
N ILE A 57 -14.56 1.10 -4.06
CA ILE A 57 -15.11 0.96 -2.69
C ILE A 57 -15.30 2.33 -2.04
N LYS A 58 -14.33 3.24 -2.16
CA LYS A 58 -14.45 4.63 -1.67
C LYS A 58 -15.60 5.36 -2.36
N ALA A 59 -15.81 5.16 -3.66
CA ALA A 59 -16.92 5.76 -4.39
C ALA A 59 -18.29 5.23 -3.91
N ILE A 60 -18.42 3.92 -3.68
CA ILE A 60 -19.63 3.31 -3.10
C ILE A 60 -19.93 3.91 -1.73
N LYS A 61 -18.93 3.97 -0.85
CA LYS A 61 -19.06 4.59 0.48
C LYS A 61 -19.49 6.06 0.39
N ARG A 62 -18.91 6.83 -0.54
CA ARG A 62 -19.21 8.27 -0.72
C ARG A 62 -20.62 8.51 -1.25
N ARG A 63 -21.08 7.71 -2.21
CA ARG A 63 -22.45 7.81 -2.77
C ARG A 63 -23.54 7.59 -1.71
N ALA A 64 -23.25 6.77 -0.71
CA ALA A 64 -24.18 6.52 0.40
C ALA A 64 -24.05 7.54 1.55
N TYR A 65 -23.13 8.51 1.47
CA TYR A 65 -22.78 9.38 2.60
C TYR A 65 -22.36 8.61 3.86
N GLY A 66 -21.77 7.43 3.67
CA GLY A 66 -21.43 6.49 4.73
C GLY A 66 -22.50 5.44 4.99
N TYR A 67 -22.07 4.23 5.36
CA TYR A 67 -22.94 3.14 5.78
C TYR A 67 -22.85 3.01 7.30
N ARG A 68 -24.00 2.91 7.98
CA ARG A 68 -24.07 2.59 9.41
C ARG A 68 -23.97 1.07 9.65
N ASP A 69 -24.52 0.30 8.72
CA ASP A 69 -24.47 -1.15 8.71
C ASP A 69 -23.29 -1.63 7.87
N GLN A 70 -22.36 -2.32 8.52
CA GLN A 70 -21.18 -2.89 7.86
C GLN A 70 -21.52 -4.09 6.98
N GLU A 71 -22.45 -4.95 7.37
CA GLU A 71 -22.85 -6.11 6.57
C GLU A 71 -23.49 -5.66 5.25
N TYR A 72 -24.37 -4.66 5.33
CA TYR A 72 -24.96 -4.07 4.14
C TYR A 72 -23.92 -3.36 3.26
N PHE A 73 -22.91 -2.71 3.84
CA PHE A 73 -21.80 -2.15 3.08
C PHE A 73 -21.01 -3.24 2.35
N PHE A 74 -20.66 -4.33 3.02
CA PHE A 74 -19.98 -5.46 2.40
C PHE A 74 -20.83 -6.13 1.31
N LEU A 75 -22.16 -6.20 1.49
CA LEU A 75 -23.07 -6.66 0.45
C LEU A 75 -22.97 -5.79 -0.81
N LYS A 76 -22.93 -4.46 -0.68
CA LYS A 76 -22.73 -3.53 -1.81
C LYS A 76 -21.36 -3.68 -2.47
N ILE A 77 -20.30 -3.95 -1.70
CA ILE A 77 -18.97 -4.25 -2.24
C ILE A 77 -19.01 -5.55 -3.04
N ARG A 78 -19.55 -6.64 -2.49
CA ARG A 78 -19.66 -7.95 -3.19
C ARG A 78 -20.49 -7.83 -4.47
N ALA A 79 -21.57 -7.07 -4.44
CA ALA A 79 -22.38 -6.81 -5.63
C ALA A 79 -21.61 -6.04 -6.73
N ALA A 80 -20.69 -5.14 -6.36
CA ALA A 80 -19.85 -4.40 -7.31
C ALA A 80 -18.67 -5.22 -7.84
N PHE A 81 -18.29 -6.30 -7.15
CA PHE A 81 -17.21 -7.21 -7.53
C PHE A 81 -17.69 -8.67 -7.42
N PRO A 82 -18.53 -9.15 -8.36
CA PRO A 82 -19.10 -10.50 -8.29
C PRO A 82 -18.06 -11.63 -8.45
N GLY A 83 -16.77 -11.31 -8.60
CA GLY A 83 -15.72 -12.23 -9.01
C GLY A 83 -15.79 -12.49 -10.51
N ASN A 84 -14.66 -12.89 -11.12
CA ASN A 84 -14.74 -13.48 -12.45
C ASN A 84 -15.42 -14.84 -12.27
N ALA A 85 -16.58 -15.04 -12.87
CA ALA A 85 -17.10 -16.38 -13.12
C ALA A 85 -16.12 -17.06 -14.08
N GLN A 86 -15.14 -17.79 -13.54
CA GLN A 86 -14.44 -18.84 -14.27
C GLN A 86 -15.07 -20.17 -13.87
#